data_AF-X1U1T7-F1
#
_entry.id   AF-X1U1T7-F1
#
_cell.length_a   1.000
_cell.length_b   1.000
_cell.length_c   1.000
_cell.angle_alpha   90.00
_cell.angle_beta   90.00
_cell.angle_gamma   90.00
#
_symmetry.space_group_name_H-M   'P 1'
#
loop_
_entity.id
_entity.type
_entity.pdbx_description
1 polymer ?
#
loop_
_entity_poly.entity_id
_entity_poly.type
_entity_poly.pdbx_seq_one_letter_code
_entity_poly.pdbx_strand_id
1 'polypeptide(L)'
;LIDKTPHYRQAVVKALKSLNVHYKGYKWEGGGADGYADSIEGAINLYNREPVASAAEWMDREIKVMWNIQKPDGIIEGWHGDGNFARTTIMYCLWKTKGLTIRPWRQDVIFGAATDTDSLKIAIRADKAWTGKILFDTPRHKTIMNMPLDWPRINQFPEWFTAKAEKRYTVLDLTANTQTTHTGKQLTEGITINLQPNTEKHLLVQ
;
A
#
# COMPACT_ATOMS: atom_id res chain seq x y z
N LEU A 1 18.65 6.39 9.31
CA LEU A 1 18.33 6.18 10.74
C LEU A 1 18.44 7.51 11.46
N ILE A 2 17.39 7.90 12.20
CA ILE A 2 17.31 9.20 12.88
C ILE A 2 18.33 9.27 14.03
N ASP A 3 18.39 8.19 14.82
CA ASP A 3 19.33 8.00 15.94
C ASP A 3 20.71 7.47 15.51
N LYS A 4 20.90 7.24 14.20
CA LYS A 4 22.10 6.67 13.58
C LYS A 4 22.60 5.36 14.23
N THR A 5 21.74 4.61 14.92
CA THR A 5 22.16 3.41 15.68
C THR A 5 22.02 2.15 14.80
N PRO A 6 23.13 1.56 14.30
CA PRO A 6 23.04 0.50 13.29
C PRO A 6 22.37 -0.78 13.79
N HIS A 7 22.47 -1.06 15.09
CA HIS A 7 21.94 -2.28 15.68
C HIS A 7 20.41 -2.39 15.57
N TYR A 8 19.67 -1.29 15.70
CA TYR A 8 18.21 -1.32 15.56
C TYR A 8 17.78 -1.68 14.13
N ARG A 9 18.47 -1.12 13.14
CA ARG A 9 18.25 -1.49 11.74
C ARG A 9 18.56 -2.96 11.49
N GLN A 10 19.68 -3.45 12.03
CA GLN A 10 20.07 -4.85 11.88
C GLN A 10 19.04 -5.80 12.50
N ALA A 11 18.48 -5.46 13.66
CA ALA A 11 17.42 -6.23 14.29
C ALA A 11 16.16 -6.32 13.40
N VAL A 12 15.72 -5.18 12.85
CA VAL A 12 14.59 -5.13 11.90
C VAL A 12 14.85 -5.98 10.66
N VAL A 13 16.01 -5.79 10.02
CA VAL A 13 16.38 -6.54 8.81
C VAL A 13 16.48 -8.03 9.08
N LYS A 14 17.03 -8.44 10.24
CA LYS A 14 17.12 -9.83 10.64
C LYS A 14 15.73 -10.45 10.79
N ALA A 15 14.81 -9.77 11.49
CA ALA A 15 13.44 -10.22 11.65
C ALA A 15 12.74 -10.41 10.29
N LEU A 16 12.76 -9.38 9.44
CA LEU A 16 12.14 -9.42 8.10
C LEU A 16 12.71 -10.52 7.20
N LYS A 17 14.03 -10.73 7.21
CA LYS A 17 14.68 -11.81 6.44
C LYS A 17 14.29 -13.21 6.92
N SER A 18 13.93 -13.35 8.20
CA SER A 18 13.61 -14.64 8.80
C SER A 18 12.21 -15.13 8.46
N LEU A 19 11.26 -14.21 8.19
CA LEU A 19 9.85 -14.51 7.97
C LEU A 19 9.62 -15.58 6.88
N ASN A 20 10.17 -15.35 5.68
CA ASN A 20 9.93 -16.21 4.52
C ASN A 20 10.52 -17.61 4.65
N VAL A 21 11.56 -17.78 5.48
CA VAL A 21 12.26 -19.05 5.65
C VAL A 21 11.63 -19.86 6.78
N HIS A 22 11.28 -19.21 7.88
CA HIS A 22 10.93 -19.90 9.13
C HIS A 22 9.45 -19.80 9.51
N TYR A 23 8.71 -18.84 8.97
CA TYR A 23 7.36 -18.51 9.48
C TYR A 23 6.27 -18.53 8.39
N LYS A 24 6.44 -19.34 7.34
CA LYS A 24 5.40 -19.55 6.32
C LYS A 24 4.26 -20.38 6.88
N GLY A 25 3.04 -19.83 6.89
CA GLY A 25 1.86 -20.55 7.37
C GLY A 25 1.98 -20.92 8.84
N TYR A 26 2.82 -20.18 9.58
CA TYR A 26 2.96 -20.35 11.00
C TYR A 26 1.62 -20.06 11.68
N LYS A 27 1.26 -20.87 12.68
CA LYS A 27 -0.01 -20.72 13.41
C LYS A 27 0.12 -19.64 14.47
N TRP A 28 0.27 -18.39 14.03
CA TRP A 28 0.26 -17.22 14.89
C TRP A 28 -1.00 -17.25 15.76
N GLU A 29 -0.83 -17.17 17.08
CA GLU A 29 -1.95 -17.22 18.04
C GLU A 29 -2.91 -18.41 17.81
N GLY A 30 -2.36 -19.58 17.49
CA GLY A 30 -3.16 -20.78 17.23
C GLY A 30 -3.72 -20.88 15.81
N GLY A 31 -3.45 -19.90 14.95
CA GLY A 31 -3.87 -19.86 13.55
C GLY A 31 -5.16 -19.07 13.30
N GLY A 32 -5.61 -18.28 14.26
CA GLY A 32 -6.72 -17.35 14.09
C GLY A 32 -6.35 -16.17 13.20
N ALA A 33 -7.36 -15.46 12.69
CA ALA A 33 -7.19 -14.32 11.80
C ALA A 33 -6.36 -13.20 12.45
N ASP A 34 -6.52 -12.98 13.75
CA ASP A 34 -5.86 -11.90 14.49
C ASP A 34 -4.34 -12.07 14.55
N GLY A 35 -3.84 -13.28 14.81
CA GLY A 35 -2.40 -13.56 14.80
C GLY A 35 -1.78 -13.36 13.41
N TYR A 36 -2.50 -13.69 12.33
CA TYR A 36 -2.06 -13.35 10.98
C TYR A 36 -2.08 -11.84 10.75
N ALA A 37 -3.14 -11.14 11.18
CA ALA A 37 -3.25 -9.69 11.06
C ALA A 37 -2.07 -8.99 11.74
N ASP A 38 -1.81 -9.26 13.01
CA ASP A 38 -0.74 -8.63 13.79
C ASP A 38 0.66 -8.88 13.19
N SER A 39 0.94 -10.12 12.77
CA SER A 39 2.23 -10.46 12.18
C SER A 39 2.43 -9.80 10.81
N ILE A 40 1.39 -9.73 9.98
CA ILE A 40 1.43 -9.05 8.68
C ILE A 40 1.55 -7.54 8.85
N GLU A 41 0.81 -6.94 9.78
CA GLU A 41 0.87 -5.50 10.06
C GLU A 41 2.24 -5.08 10.57
N GLY A 42 2.82 -5.85 11.49
CA GLY A 42 4.19 -5.65 11.96
C GLY A 42 5.18 -5.68 10.79
N ALA A 43 5.06 -6.69 9.92
CA ALA A 43 5.91 -6.82 8.74
C ALA A 43 5.74 -5.64 7.76
N ILE A 44 4.50 -5.24 7.45
CA ILE A 44 4.20 -4.11 6.53
C ILE A 44 4.80 -2.81 7.06
N ASN A 45 4.63 -2.52 8.35
CA ASN A 45 5.14 -1.30 8.98
C ASN A 45 6.66 -1.21 8.90
N LEU A 46 7.35 -2.32 9.21
CA LEU A 46 8.81 -2.41 9.14
C LEU A 46 9.31 -2.38 7.69
N TYR A 47 8.66 -3.11 6.78
CA TYR A 47 9.01 -3.18 5.37
C TYR A 47 8.91 -1.82 4.68
N ASN A 48 7.93 -0.99 5.06
CA ASN A 48 7.80 0.37 4.54
C ASN A 48 9.05 1.25 4.81
N ARG A 49 9.83 0.93 5.85
CA ARG A 49 11.07 1.64 6.22
C ARG A 49 12.33 0.91 5.74
N GLU A 50 12.33 -0.42 5.78
CA GLU A 50 13.44 -1.27 5.36
C GLU A 50 12.93 -2.36 4.41
N PRO A 51 12.88 -2.07 3.10
CA PRO A 51 12.41 -3.04 2.11
C PRO A 51 13.30 -4.28 2.06
N VAL A 52 12.70 -5.45 2.31
CA VAL A 52 13.36 -6.77 2.21
C VAL A 52 12.54 -7.66 1.28
N ALA A 53 13.13 -8.07 0.16
CA ALA A 53 12.42 -8.82 -0.90
C ALA A 53 11.72 -10.08 -0.36
N SER A 54 12.41 -10.88 0.46
CA SER A 54 11.82 -12.08 1.06
C SER A 54 10.64 -11.78 1.99
N ALA A 55 10.61 -10.62 2.66
CA ALA A 55 9.47 -10.23 3.48
C ALA A 55 8.25 -9.85 2.62
N ALA A 56 8.47 -9.23 1.45
CA ALA A 56 7.39 -8.96 0.49
C ALA A 56 6.73 -10.26 0.01
N GLU A 57 7.53 -11.27 -0.34
CA GLU A 57 7.03 -12.60 -0.71
C GLU A 57 6.23 -13.26 0.41
N TRP A 58 6.72 -13.16 1.64
CA TRP A 58 6.03 -13.69 2.82
C TRP A 58 4.69 -12.98 3.04
N MET A 59 4.64 -11.65 3.00
CA MET A 59 3.38 -10.89 3.15
C MET A 59 2.36 -11.23 2.05
N ASP A 60 2.81 -11.36 0.79
CA ASP A 60 1.94 -11.78 -0.34
C ASP A 60 1.37 -13.19 -0.17
N ARG A 61 2.07 -14.06 0.55
CA ARG A 61 1.61 -15.40 0.89
C ARG A 61 0.65 -15.37 2.07
N GLU A 62 1.06 -14.79 3.20
CA GLU A 62 0.28 -14.83 4.44
C GLU A 62 -1.03 -14.06 4.34
N ILE A 63 -1.09 -12.97 3.55
CA ILE A 63 -2.36 -12.26 3.35
C ILE A 63 -3.44 -13.17 2.75
N LYS A 64 -3.06 -14.12 1.89
CA LYS A 64 -3.98 -15.10 1.30
C LYS A 64 -4.43 -16.13 2.32
N VAL A 65 -3.54 -16.52 3.23
CA VAL A 65 -3.89 -17.42 4.34
C VAL A 65 -4.92 -16.72 5.25
N MET A 66 -4.66 -15.47 5.60
CA MET A 66 -5.59 -14.65 6.38
C MET A 66 -6.94 -14.54 5.66
N TRP A 67 -6.97 -14.12 4.39
CA TRP A 67 -8.21 -13.99 3.61
C TRP A 67 -9.03 -15.28 3.51
N ASN A 68 -8.38 -16.45 3.45
CA ASN A 68 -9.07 -17.74 3.41
C ASN A 68 -9.82 -18.10 4.71
N ILE A 69 -9.66 -17.33 5.79
CA ILE A 69 -10.43 -17.50 7.03
C ILE A 69 -11.84 -16.92 6.88
N GLN A 70 -12.06 -15.98 5.95
CA GLN A 70 -13.38 -15.40 5.70
C GLN A 70 -14.37 -16.47 5.26
N LYS A 71 -15.51 -16.54 5.95
CA LYS A 71 -16.63 -17.43 5.63
C LYS A 71 -17.42 -16.90 4.43
N PRO A 72 -18.23 -17.74 3.76
CA PRO A 72 -19.03 -17.32 2.59
C PRO A 72 -20.01 -16.17 2.86
N ASP A 73 -20.46 -16.00 4.10
CA ASP A 73 -21.34 -14.91 4.54
C ASP A 73 -20.58 -13.60 4.87
N GLY A 74 -19.26 -13.60 4.71
CA GLY A 74 -18.38 -12.46 4.94
C GLY A 74 -17.87 -12.34 6.38
N ILE A 75 -18.38 -13.14 7.33
CA ILE A 75 -17.89 -13.16 8.71
C ILE A 75 -16.49 -13.78 8.75
N ILE A 76 -15.58 -13.22 9.55
CA ILE A 76 -14.25 -13.83 9.77
C ILE A 76 -14.37 -14.78 10.96
N GLU A 77 -14.33 -14.24 12.19
CA GLU A 77 -14.45 -15.02 13.42
C GLU A 77 -15.67 -14.59 14.27
N GLY A 78 -16.28 -13.44 13.96
CA GLY A 78 -17.53 -12.99 14.61
C GLY A 78 -17.33 -12.28 15.93
N TRP A 79 -16.17 -11.63 16.11
CA TRP A 79 -15.87 -10.78 17.27
C TRP A 79 -15.09 -9.53 16.82
N HIS A 80 -14.65 -8.69 17.77
CA HIS A 80 -14.05 -7.39 17.43
C HIS A 80 -12.71 -7.49 16.67
N GLY A 81 -12.02 -8.64 16.72
CA GLY A 81 -10.79 -8.91 15.95
C GLY A 81 -11.01 -8.95 14.43
N ASP A 82 -12.25 -9.11 13.94
CA ASP A 82 -12.57 -8.97 12.52
C ASP A 82 -12.18 -7.57 11.98
N GLY A 83 -12.09 -6.56 12.86
CA GLY A 83 -11.57 -5.23 12.52
C GLY A 83 -10.08 -5.23 12.13
N ASN A 84 -9.27 -6.09 12.74
CA ASN A 84 -7.85 -6.24 12.41
C ASN A 84 -7.68 -6.86 11.02
N PHE A 85 -8.48 -7.88 10.69
CA PHE A 85 -8.53 -8.44 9.34
C PHE A 85 -8.80 -7.36 8.28
N ALA A 86 -9.81 -6.50 8.50
CA ALA A 86 -10.15 -5.43 7.56
C ALA A 86 -9.02 -4.39 7.45
N ARG A 87 -8.44 -3.97 8.58
CA ARG A 87 -7.34 -3.01 8.62
C ARG A 87 -6.08 -3.53 7.94
N THR A 88 -5.68 -4.77 8.23
CA THR A 88 -4.56 -5.45 7.58
C THR A 88 -4.78 -5.55 6.06
N THR A 89 -6.00 -5.89 5.64
CA THR A 89 -6.36 -5.94 4.21
C THR A 89 -6.19 -4.58 3.54
N ILE A 90 -6.65 -3.50 4.17
CA ILE A 90 -6.47 -2.13 3.66
C ILE A 90 -4.99 -1.75 3.61
N MET A 91 -4.21 -2.07 4.65
CA MET A 91 -2.76 -1.84 4.68
C MET A 91 -2.05 -2.54 3.52
N TYR A 92 -2.39 -3.81 3.28
CA TYR A 92 -1.86 -4.58 2.16
C TYR A 92 -2.23 -3.94 0.82
N CYS A 93 -3.51 -3.58 0.62
CA CYS A 93 -3.95 -2.92 -0.61
C CYS A 93 -3.20 -1.59 -0.85
N LEU A 94 -3.07 -0.75 0.18
CA LEU A 94 -2.32 0.51 0.09
C LEU A 94 -0.84 0.28 -0.20
N TRP A 95 -0.25 -0.81 0.27
CA TRP A 95 1.10 -1.18 -0.12
C TRP A 95 1.21 -1.50 -1.62
N LYS A 96 0.29 -2.30 -2.16
CA LYS A 96 0.27 -2.67 -3.59
C LYS A 96 -0.07 -1.50 -4.51
N THR A 97 -0.75 -0.47 -4.01
CA THR A 97 -1.07 0.76 -4.75
C THR A 97 -0.14 1.92 -4.42
N LYS A 98 0.85 1.73 -3.52
CA LYS A 98 1.72 2.79 -2.98
C LYS A 98 0.94 4.00 -2.45
N GLY A 99 -0.19 3.74 -1.79
CA GLY A 99 -1.04 4.77 -1.17
C GLY A 99 -2.07 5.38 -2.11
N LEU A 100 -2.07 5.00 -3.39
CA LEU A 100 -3.08 5.49 -4.33
C LEU A 100 -4.46 4.92 -4.02
N THR A 101 -5.49 5.74 -4.25
CA THR A 101 -6.90 5.31 -4.24
C THR A 101 -7.62 5.83 -5.48
N ILE A 102 -8.80 5.29 -5.77
CA ILE A 102 -9.63 5.72 -6.91
C ILE A 102 -11.01 6.22 -6.45
N ARG A 103 -11.60 7.14 -7.23
CA ARG A 103 -12.98 7.61 -7.06
C ARG A 103 -13.67 7.84 -8.41
N PRO A 104 -14.89 7.31 -8.65
CA PRO A 104 -15.61 6.38 -7.79
C PRO A 104 -14.91 5.02 -7.70
N TRP A 105 -15.04 4.34 -6.57
CA TRP A 105 -14.63 2.95 -6.47
C TRP A 105 -15.57 2.09 -7.33
N ARG A 106 -15.01 1.09 -8.02
CA ARG A 106 -15.77 0.12 -8.79
C ARG A 106 -15.01 -1.19 -8.83
N GLN A 107 -15.72 -2.30 -8.68
CA GLN A 107 -15.14 -3.64 -8.51
C GLN A 107 -14.30 -4.10 -9.72
N ASP A 108 -14.66 -3.68 -10.92
CA ASP A 108 -13.97 -4.06 -12.17
C ASP A 108 -12.78 -3.14 -12.51
N VAL A 109 -12.44 -2.16 -11.66
CA VAL A 109 -11.27 -1.30 -11.85
C VAL A 109 -10.11 -1.86 -11.05
N ILE A 110 -9.08 -2.31 -11.75
CA ILE A 110 -7.89 -2.93 -11.16
C ILE A 110 -6.72 -1.98 -11.37
N PHE A 111 -6.02 -1.66 -10.30
CA PHE A 111 -4.89 -0.73 -10.31
C PHE A 111 -3.82 -1.13 -9.29
N GLY A 112 -2.61 -0.67 -9.54
CA GLY A 112 -1.46 -0.88 -8.67
C GLY A 112 -0.35 0.10 -8.99
N ALA A 113 0.65 0.15 -8.13
CA ALA A 113 1.82 0.98 -8.36
C ALA A 113 3.11 0.37 -7.82
N ALA A 114 4.22 0.76 -8.44
CA ALA A 114 5.56 0.43 -8.01
C ALA A 114 6.43 1.68 -8.01
N THR A 115 7.32 1.78 -7.04
CA THR A 115 8.32 2.86 -6.96
C THR A 115 9.63 2.37 -7.56
N ASP A 116 10.23 3.18 -8.44
CA ASP A 116 11.55 2.94 -9.01
C ASP A 116 12.40 4.20 -8.87
N THR A 117 13.43 4.12 -8.05
CA THR A 117 14.36 5.21 -7.68
C THR A 117 13.63 6.48 -7.23
N ASP A 118 13.29 7.36 -8.17
CA ASP A 118 12.61 8.65 -7.93
C ASP A 118 11.25 8.76 -8.64
N SER A 119 10.73 7.65 -9.16
CA SER A 119 9.52 7.61 -9.96
C SER A 119 8.46 6.66 -9.41
N LEU A 120 7.19 7.00 -9.63
CA LEU A 120 6.06 6.12 -9.36
C LEU A 120 5.47 5.64 -10.69
N LYS A 121 5.51 4.33 -10.90
CA LYS A 121 4.90 3.62 -12.04
C LYS A 121 3.52 3.16 -11.62
N ILE A 122 2.49 3.55 -12.36
CA ILE A 122 1.09 3.25 -12.07
C ILE A 122 0.53 2.48 -13.24
N ALA A 123 -0.19 1.39 -12.95
CA ALA A 123 -0.99 0.67 -13.92
C ALA A 123 -2.44 0.69 -13.46
N ILE A 124 -3.36 0.96 -14.40
CA ILE A 124 -4.80 0.91 -14.14
C ILE A 124 -5.53 0.37 -15.38
N ARG A 125 -6.49 -0.51 -15.16
CA ARG A 125 -7.39 -1.03 -16.19
C ARG A 125 -8.80 -1.17 -15.64
N ALA A 126 -9.77 -1.28 -16.54
CA ALA A 126 -11.15 -1.58 -16.17
C ALA A 126 -11.80 -2.51 -17.19
N ASP A 127 -12.63 -3.46 -16.73
CA ASP A 127 -13.32 -4.37 -17.65
C ASP A 127 -14.41 -3.64 -18.45
N LYS A 128 -15.03 -2.60 -17.86
CA LYS A 128 -15.97 -1.67 -18.53
C LYS A 128 -15.37 -0.27 -18.62
N ALA A 129 -15.92 0.56 -19.51
CA ALA A 129 -15.53 1.97 -19.61
C ALA A 129 -15.61 2.65 -18.24
N TRP A 130 -14.60 3.42 -17.87
CA TRP A 130 -14.52 4.08 -16.57
C TRP A 130 -13.99 5.50 -16.71
N THR A 131 -14.70 6.43 -16.10
CA THR A 131 -14.24 7.80 -15.88
C THR A 131 -14.20 8.05 -14.39
N GLY A 132 -13.03 8.37 -13.88
CA GLY A 132 -12.85 8.66 -12.47
C GLY A 132 -11.50 9.31 -12.21
N LYS A 133 -11.09 9.33 -10.95
CA LYS A 133 -9.85 9.93 -10.49
C LYS A 133 -8.94 8.91 -9.82
N ILE A 134 -7.65 9.04 -10.05
CA ILE A 134 -6.61 8.46 -9.17
C ILE A 134 -6.17 9.56 -8.21
N LEU A 135 -6.26 9.30 -6.91
CA LEU A 135 -5.90 10.22 -5.84
C LEU A 135 -4.62 9.73 -5.17
N PHE A 136 -3.70 10.67 -4.96
CA PHE A 136 -2.43 10.43 -4.30
C PHE A 136 -2.55 10.72 -2.80
N ASP A 137 -1.82 9.97 -1.97
CA ASP A 137 -1.76 10.23 -0.54
C ASP A 137 -1.02 11.55 -0.25
N THR A 138 -1.23 12.10 0.93
CA THR A 138 -0.57 13.30 1.46
C THR A 138 0.40 12.88 2.57
N PRO A 139 1.45 13.66 2.90
CA PRO A 139 2.26 13.40 4.09
C PRO A 139 1.44 13.69 5.36
N ARG A 140 0.53 12.77 5.71
CA ARG A 140 -0.45 12.85 6.81
C ARG A 140 0.21 13.11 8.16
N HIS A 141 1.41 12.58 8.40
CA HIS A 141 2.22 12.86 9.58
C HIS A 141 2.43 14.37 9.74
N LYS A 142 2.66 15.10 8.64
CA LYS A 142 2.87 16.54 8.66
C LYS A 142 1.56 17.31 8.56
N THR A 143 0.67 16.94 7.63
CA THR A 143 -0.50 17.75 7.27
C THR A 143 -1.68 17.58 8.23
N ILE A 144 -1.77 16.44 8.91
CA ILE A 144 -2.85 16.14 9.87
C ILE A 144 -2.29 16.12 11.28
N MET A 145 -1.18 15.42 11.49
CA MET A 145 -0.68 15.12 12.84
C MET A 145 0.36 16.13 13.32
N ASN A 146 0.81 17.05 12.47
CA ASN A 146 1.83 18.07 12.77
C ASN A 146 3.14 17.49 13.35
N MET A 147 3.49 16.28 12.95
CA MET A 147 4.73 15.60 13.34
C MET A 147 5.87 15.92 12.37
N PRO A 148 7.12 15.95 12.85
CA PRO A 148 8.27 16.23 11.99
C PRO A 148 8.64 15.06 11.06
N LEU A 149 8.20 13.83 11.41
CA LEU A 149 8.55 12.59 10.71
C LEU A 149 7.37 11.61 10.79
N ASP A 150 7.28 10.69 9.82
CA ASP A 150 6.32 9.58 9.84
C ASP A 150 6.79 8.46 10.79
N TRP A 151 6.49 8.64 12.07
CA TRP A 151 6.81 7.68 13.12
C TRP A 151 5.91 6.44 13.06
N PRO A 152 6.46 5.23 13.19
CA PRO A 152 5.65 4.03 13.23
C PRO A 152 4.78 4.02 14.49
N ARG A 153 3.49 3.68 14.32
CA ARG A 153 2.48 3.70 15.38
C ARG A 153 1.56 2.51 15.29
N ILE A 154 1.01 2.10 16.43
CA ILE A 154 -0.06 1.10 16.48
C ILE A 154 -1.25 1.57 15.63
N ASN A 155 -1.85 0.66 14.88
CA ASN A 155 -3.01 0.91 14.02
C ASN A 155 -2.84 1.95 12.90
N GLN A 156 -1.61 2.26 12.48
CA GLN A 156 -1.40 3.19 11.38
C GLN A 156 -1.60 2.56 9.99
N PHE A 157 -1.98 3.40 9.02
CA PHE A 157 -1.81 3.10 7.60
C PHE A 157 -0.52 3.76 7.10
N PRO A 158 0.55 3.01 6.77
CA PRO A 158 1.83 3.57 6.36
C PRO A 158 1.69 4.54 5.18
N GLU A 159 2.49 5.60 5.21
CA GLU A 159 2.67 6.47 4.05
C GLU A 159 3.60 5.80 3.05
N TRP A 160 3.17 5.68 1.80
CA TRP A 160 3.98 5.07 0.72
C TRP A 160 4.52 6.14 -0.22
N PHE A 161 3.77 6.48 -1.26
CA PHE A 161 4.04 7.66 -2.07
C PHE A 161 3.13 8.80 -1.61
N THR A 162 3.72 9.89 -1.14
CA THR A 162 2.99 11.08 -0.72
C THR A 162 3.30 12.28 -1.60
N ALA A 163 2.25 12.90 -2.13
CA ALA A 163 2.36 14.12 -2.93
C ALA A 163 2.59 15.32 -2.00
N LYS A 164 3.75 15.97 -2.13
CA LYS A 164 4.11 17.15 -1.35
C LYS A 164 3.50 18.38 -2.01
N ALA A 165 2.68 19.15 -1.28
CA ALA A 165 1.90 20.27 -1.83
C ALA A 165 2.75 21.26 -2.65
N GLU A 166 3.94 21.63 -2.15
CA GLU A 166 4.85 22.60 -2.79
C GLU A 166 5.71 22.02 -3.93
N LYS A 167 5.67 20.70 -4.15
CA LYS A 167 6.42 20.05 -5.24
C LYS A 167 5.55 20.02 -6.50
N ARG A 168 6.18 20.23 -7.66
CA ARG A 168 5.58 19.93 -8.97
C ARG A 168 6.01 18.54 -9.43
N TYR A 169 5.06 17.85 -10.04
CA TYR A 169 5.22 16.50 -10.55
C TYR A 169 4.91 16.47 -12.03
N THR A 170 5.70 15.71 -12.76
CA THR A 170 5.42 15.38 -14.15
C THR A 170 4.68 14.06 -14.19
N VAL A 171 3.53 14.01 -14.86
CA VAL A 171 2.77 12.79 -15.12
C VAL A 171 2.85 12.50 -16.61
N LEU A 172 3.54 11.42 -16.95
CA LEU A 172 3.67 10.88 -18.30
C LEU A 172 2.62 9.79 -18.48
N ASP A 173 1.78 9.94 -19.49
CA ASP A 173 0.87 8.90 -19.96
C ASP A 173 1.60 8.10 -21.06
N LEU A 174 2.11 6.93 -20.71
CA LEU A 174 2.90 6.10 -21.62
C LEU A 174 2.03 5.46 -22.70
N THR A 175 0.73 5.34 -22.48
CA THR A 175 -0.23 4.79 -23.44
C THR A 175 -0.57 5.81 -24.53
N ALA A 176 -0.78 7.07 -24.15
CA ALA A 176 -1.08 8.16 -25.09
C ALA A 176 0.16 8.91 -25.58
N ASN A 177 1.33 8.64 -25.00
CA ASN A 177 2.58 9.38 -25.20
C ASN A 177 2.39 10.90 -24.95
N THR A 178 1.71 11.25 -23.86
CA THR A 178 1.47 12.65 -23.47
C THR A 178 2.07 12.95 -22.10
N GLN A 179 2.31 14.24 -21.83
CA GLN A 179 2.90 14.70 -20.57
C GLN A 179 2.08 15.86 -20.01
N THR A 180 1.85 15.84 -18.70
CA THR A 180 1.23 16.95 -17.97
C THR A 180 1.99 17.26 -16.69
N THR A 181 1.88 18.48 -16.19
CA THR A 181 2.51 18.91 -14.93
C THR A 181 1.44 19.27 -13.92
N HIS A 182 1.57 18.74 -12.71
CA HIS A 182 0.63 18.94 -11.61
C HIS A 182 1.37 19.41 -10.36
N THR A 183 0.74 20.25 -9.56
CA THR A 183 1.17 20.49 -8.17
C THR A 183 0.83 19.27 -7.30
N GLY A 184 1.50 19.12 -6.16
CA GLY A 184 1.14 18.07 -5.20
C GLY A 184 -0.32 18.16 -4.74
N LYS A 185 -0.86 19.39 -4.61
CA LYS A 185 -2.28 19.61 -4.29
C LYS A 185 -3.21 19.01 -5.35
N GLN A 186 -2.93 19.26 -6.63
CA GLN A 186 -3.71 18.70 -7.74
C GLN A 186 -3.64 17.16 -7.78
N LEU A 187 -2.49 16.57 -7.46
CA LEU A 187 -2.39 15.11 -7.32
C LEU A 187 -3.25 14.56 -6.15
N THR A 188 -3.31 15.26 -5.01
CA THR A 188 -4.17 14.86 -3.89
C THR A 188 -5.65 15.03 -4.18
N GLU A 189 -6.04 16.05 -4.95
CA GLU A 189 -7.42 16.26 -5.45
C GLU A 189 -7.82 15.24 -6.53
N GLY A 190 -6.80 14.61 -7.13
CA GLY A 190 -6.91 13.48 -8.05
C GLY A 190 -6.85 13.87 -9.52
N ILE A 191 -6.14 13.06 -10.30
CA ILE A 191 -6.04 13.18 -11.76
C ILE A 191 -7.17 12.40 -12.43
N THR A 192 -7.87 13.03 -13.37
CA THR A 192 -8.95 12.35 -14.13
C THR A 192 -8.36 11.34 -15.10
N ILE A 193 -8.91 10.13 -15.08
CA ILE A 193 -8.56 9.03 -15.96
C ILE A 193 -9.82 8.58 -16.69
N ASN A 194 -9.70 8.43 -18.01
CA ASN A 194 -10.71 7.82 -18.86
C ASN A 194 -10.14 6.51 -19.40
N LEU A 195 -10.84 5.41 -19.14
CA LEU A 195 -10.49 4.06 -19.60
C LEU A 195 -11.57 3.56 -20.55
N GLN A 196 -11.12 2.99 -21.66
CA GLN A 196 -11.98 2.17 -22.50
C GLN A 196 -12.04 0.74 -21.92
N PRO A 197 -13.11 -0.03 -22.20
CA PRO A 197 -13.23 -1.40 -21.74
C PRO A 197 -12.00 -2.24 -22.10
N ASN A 198 -11.46 -2.99 -21.14
CA ASN A 198 -10.33 -3.89 -21.30
C ASN A 198 -9.04 -3.24 -21.83
N THR A 199 -8.89 -1.92 -21.62
CA THR A 199 -7.63 -1.21 -21.92
C THR A 199 -6.87 -0.92 -20.64
N GLU A 200 -5.55 -1.03 -20.73
CA GLU A 200 -4.64 -0.69 -19.64
C GLU A 200 -3.99 0.66 -19.92
N LYS A 201 -3.88 1.47 -18.87
CA LYS A 201 -3.22 2.75 -18.88
C LYS A 201 -2.02 2.72 -17.96
N HIS A 202 -0.87 3.12 -18.48
CA HIS A 202 0.39 3.21 -17.72
C HIS A 202 0.80 4.65 -17.53
N LEU A 203 0.99 5.05 -16.27
CA LEU A 203 1.45 6.39 -15.92
C LEU A 203 2.81 6.31 -15.23
N LEU A 204 3.68 7.27 -15.53
CA LEU A 204 4.93 7.50 -14.83
C LEU A 204 4.90 8.88 -14.18
N VAL A 205 5.13 8.93 -12.87
CA VAL A 205 5.14 10.18 -12.09
C VAL A 205 6.55 10.45 -11.56
N GLN A 206 7.06 11.67 -11.78
CA GLN A 206 8.42 12.13 -11.40
C GLN A 206 8.36 13.47 -10.65
#